data_AF-A0A240ENQ4-F1
#
_entry.id   AF-A0A240ENQ4-F1
#
_cell.length_a   1.000
_cell.length_b   1.000
_cell.length_c   1.000
_cell.angle_alpha   90.00
_cell.angle_beta   90.00
_cell.angle_gamma   90.00
#
_symmetry.space_group_name_H-M   'P 1'
#
loop_
_entity.id
_entity.type
_entity.pdbx_description
1 polymer ?
#
loop_
_entity_poly.entity_id
_entity_poly.type
_entity_poly.pdbx_seq_one_letter_code
_entity_poly.pdbx_strand_id
1 'polypeptide(L)'
;MVIGLNKEDRGVKRYSVLVLILGLVLTIFITHLVYKGQKQLSDSNFEFLVHNQAENIKELVMLDVAFIGAGASFYHATQPPTWDNFSTFVAPLLADSKSLIAMQWMKKVYPEQIASHVERVKQHFPNYQIYTVPKDLPRQDGYILENDEPIYVASDVYPVNEANLRALGYYSSRERVRRVIRNTLKTGEPSLSDKIRLLQDGFDRSLPKQGMLVYHPVFEIGENSLRGVVIGVVRTTAYFEQIVSRTSIGKEVGIQVVDLGFDAEDDPIMYENQGWKTLSGATKSVIIDLYDRQWNIQFKHDSDISHNDRVILICVASGGFIISILLAYVVQLMLREQRRLTKLVSRRTRDLQYLVERDPLTEVYNRRAFNRLADYHISCHKPFSLVIIDIDKFKQINDQYGHVSGDEILMQVAACIKTELYPDDMLFRLGGDEFAVISRCVDEGLLKGYLSNLCAEISMIKWDSIDPNFFCTLSIGATVFKGESLEKLMNRADDLLYKSKDKGRNRAMVA
;
A
#
# COMPACT_ATOMS: atom_id res chain seq x y z
N MET A 1 15.02 -38.43 5.75
CA MET A 1 15.03 -37.76 7.07
C MET A 1 13.88 -36.76 7.13
N VAL A 2 12.66 -37.22 7.39
CA VAL A 2 11.50 -36.34 7.67
C VAL A 2 10.93 -36.85 8.98
N ILE A 3 11.39 -36.22 10.07
CA ILE A 3 11.09 -36.61 11.44
C ILE A 3 9.63 -36.27 11.73
N GLY A 4 8.93 -37.23 12.34
CA GLY A 4 7.53 -37.14 12.72
C GLY A 4 7.22 -35.89 13.54
N LEU A 5 6.62 -34.89 12.87
CA LEU A 5 5.97 -33.78 13.55
C LEU A 5 4.62 -34.27 14.08
N ASN A 6 4.57 -34.43 15.39
CA ASN A 6 3.42 -34.75 16.22
C ASN A 6 2.16 -34.03 15.70
N LYS A 7 1.03 -34.73 15.53
CA LYS A 7 -0.23 -34.17 14.98
C LYS A 7 -0.67 -32.88 15.69
N GLU A 8 -0.33 -32.73 16.96
CA GLU A 8 -0.61 -31.55 17.78
C GLU A 8 0.25 -30.31 17.43
N ASP A 9 1.49 -30.47 16.99
CA ASP A 9 2.38 -29.35 16.62
C ASP A 9 1.95 -28.67 15.31
N ARG A 10 1.18 -29.38 14.48
CA ARG A 10 0.57 -28.82 13.28
C ARG A 10 -0.43 -27.70 13.59
N GLY A 11 -1.11 -27.75 14.74
CA GLY A 11 -2.09 -26.73 15.13
C GLY A 11 -1.47 -25.35 15.34
N VAL A 12 -0.43 -25.24 16.19
CA VAL A 12 0.27 -23.95 16.44
C VAL A 12 0.82 -23.36 15.15
N LYS A 13 1.52 -24.19 14.35
CA LYS A 13 2.11 -23.74 13.09
C LYS A 13 1.05 -23.25 12.10
N ARG A 14 -0.14 -23.88 12.08
CA ARG A 14 -1.25 -23.44 11.22
C ARG A 14 -1.77 -22.06 11.61
N TYR A 15 -1.99 -21.79 12.90
CA TYR A 15 -2.49 -20.49 13.34
C TYR A 15 -1.47 -19.36 13.11
N SER A 16 -0.18 -19.59 13.40
CA SER A 16 0.85 -18.58 13.14
C SER A 16 1.00 -18.28 11.65
N VAL A 17 0.93 -19.30 10.79
CA VAL A 17 0.96 -19.13 9.33
C VAL A 17 -0.28 -18.38 8.84
N LEU A 18 -1.46 -18.66 9.40
CA LEU A 18 -2.70 -17.97 9.01
C LEU A 18 -2.66 -16.49 9.37
N VAL A 19 -2.15 -16.14 10.56
CA VAL A 19 -1.93 -14.74 10.98
C VAL A 19 -0.94 -14.04 10.06
N LEU A 20 0.16 -14.70 9.68
CA LEU A 20 1.13 -14.16 8.73
C LEU A 20 0.47 -13.88 7.37
N ILE A 21 -0.27 -14.85 6.82
CA ILE A 21 -0.96 -14.69 5.53
C ILE A 21 -1.95 -13.52 5.60
N LEU A 22 -2.76 -13.43 6.66
CA LEU A 22 -3.72 -12.35 6.83
C LEU A 22 -3.01 -10.97 6.93
N GLY A 23 -1.91 -10.89 7.67
CA GLY A 23 -1.10 -9.68 7.78
C GLY A 23 -0.48 -9.24 6.45
N LEU A 24 0.01 -10.20 5.65
CA LEU A 24 0.54 -9.92 4.32
C LEU A 24 -0.55 -9.44 3.36
N VAL A 25 -1.72 -10.08 3.37
CA VAL A 25 -2.88 -9.64 2.56
C VAL A 25 -3.30 -8.22 2.94
N LEU A 26 -3.37 -7.91 4.23
CA LEU A 26 -3.68 -6.56 4.70
C LEU A 26 -2.61 -5.54 4.29
N THR A 27 -1.33 -5.92 4.37
CA THR A 27 -0.20 -5.07 3.93
C THR A 27 -0.31 -4.75 2.44
N ILE A 28 -0.53 -5.77 1.60
CA ILE A 28 -0.71 -5.58 0.14
C ILE A 28 -1.90 -4.66 -0.13
N PHE A 29 -3.01 -4.83 0.59
CA PHE A 29 -4.19 -3.98 0.45
C PHE A 29 -3.90 -2.53 0.82
N ILE A 30 -3.22 -2.27 1.95
CA ILE A 30 -2.84 -0.93 2.38
C ILE A 30 -1.86 -0.30 1.38
N THR A 31 -0.83 -1.02 0.95
CA THR A 31 0.12 -0.52 -0.06
C THR A 31 -0.59 -0.17 -1.37
N HIS A 32 -1.58 -0.97 -1.79
CA HIS A 32 -2.39 -0.67 -2.98
C HIS A 32 -3.25 0.60 -2.80
N LEU A 33 -3.87 0.79 -1.63
CA LEU A 33 -4.61 2.01 -1.33
C LEU A 33 -3.70 3.25 -1.34
N VAL A 34 -2.51 3.16 -0.75
CA VAL A 34 -1.52 4.25 -0.73
C VAL A 34 -1.05 4.56 -2.16
N TYR A 35 -0.72 3.53 -2.95
CA TYR A 35 -0.36 3.69 -4.37
C TYR A 35 -1.44 4.43 -5.16
N LYS A 36 -2.71 4.02 -4.99
CA LYS A 36 -3.84 4.65 -5.69
C LYS A 36 -4.00 6.12 -5.26
N GLY A 37 -3.87 6.40 -3.96
CA GLY A 37 -3.94 7.76 -3.42
C GLY A 37 -2.81 8.66 -3.93
N GLN A 38 -1.56 8.17 -3.94
CA GLN A 38 -0.40 8.90 -4.47
C GLN A 38 -0.55 9.19 -5.96
N LYS A 39 -0.99 8.20 -6.74
CA LYS A 39 -1.23 8.40 -8.17
C LYS A 39 -2.27 9.48 -8.43
N GLN A 40 -3.39 9.44 -7.71
CA GLN A 40 -4.44 10.45 -7.84
C GLN A 40 -3.95 11.86 -7.44
N LEU A 41 -3.18 11.96 -6.36
CA LEU A 41 -2.59 13.24 -5.93
C LEU A 41 -1.59 13.78 -6.96
N SER A 42 -0.75 12.92 -7.52
CA SER A 42 0.22 13.27 -8.57
C SER A 42 -0.49 13.79 -9.82
N ASP A 43 -1.54 13.10 -10.27
CA ASP A 43 -2.36 13.52 -11.42
C ASP A 43 -3.01 14.90 -11.17
N SER A 44 -3.62 15.12 -10.00
CA SER A 44 -4.24 16.41 -9.64
C SER A 44 -3.23 17.55 -9.52
N ASN A 45 -2.06 17.29 -8.93
CA ASN A 45 -0.99 18.27 -8.87
C ASN A 45 -0.51 18.63 -10.27
N PHE A 46 -0.36 17.64 -11.16
CA PHE A 46 0.03 17.89 -12.54
C PHE A 46 -1.01 18.73 -13.28
N GLU A 47 -2.31 18.47 -13.13
CA GLU A 47 -3.36 19.29 -13.74
C GLU A 47 -3.33 20.75 -13.25
N PHE A 48 -3.14 20.96 -11.94
CA PHE A 48 -3.00 22.31 -11.37
C PHE A 48 -1.76 23.04 -11.92
N LEU A 49 -0.62 22.34 -11.98
CA LEU A 49 0.62 22.90 -12.54
C LEU A 49 0.45 23.28 -14.02
N VAL A 50 -0.19 22.41 -14.81
CA VAL A 50 -0.46 22.65 -16.24
C VAL A 50 -1.29 23.91 -16.44
N HIS A 51 -2.39 24.08 -15.70
CA HIS A 51 -3.22 25.28 -15.80
C HIS A 51 -2.48 26.56 -15.38
N ASN A 52 -1.80 26.55 -14.23
CA ASN A 52 -1.06 27.73 -13.78
C ASN A 52 0.08 28.09 -14.73
N GLN A 53 0.78 27.09 -15.26
CA GLN A 53 1.86 27.32 -16.20
C GLN A 53 1.35 27.93 -17.51
N ALA A 54 0.21 27.47 -18.01
CA ALA A 54 -0.43 28.05 -19.20
C ALA A 54 -0.84 29.51 -18.99
N GLU A 55 -1.46 29.84 -17.85
CA GLU A 55 -1.80 31.23 -17.52
C GLU A 55 -0.55 32.10 -17.32
N ASN A 56 0.50 31.61 -16.67
CA ASN A 56 1.77 32.34 -16.57
C ASN A 56 2.40 32.63 -17.94
N ILE A 57 2.37 31.66 -18.86
CA ILE A 57 2.83 31.86 -20.24
C ILE A 57 1.98 32.94 -20.92
N LYS A 58 0.66 32.88 -20.79
CA LYS A 58 -0.26 33.88 -21.34
C LYS A 58 0.04 35.29 -20.79
N GLU A 59 0.17 35.45 -19.48
CA GLU A 59 0.49 36.73 -18.85
C GLU A 59 1.83 37.31 -19.33
N LEU A 60 2.87 36.47 -19.41
CA LEU A 60 4.17 36.88 -19.95
C LEU A 60 4.07 37.32 -21.40
N VAL A 61 3.29 36.61 -22.22
CA VAL A 61 3.06 36.98 -23.63
C VAL A 61 2.33 38.32 -23.73
N MET A 62 1.27 38.51 -22.96
CA MET A 62 0.53 39.78 -22.94
C MET A 62 1.40 40.94 -22.45
N LEU A 63 2.26 40.71 -21.45
CA LEU A 63 3.23 41.70 -20.97
C LEU A 63 4.21 42.11 -22.08
N ASP A 64 4.78 41.14 -22.80
CA ASP A 64 5.71 41.42 -23.89
C ASP A 64 5.03 42.14 -25.07
N VAL A 65 3.78 41.79 -25.39
CA VAL A 65 2.97 42.50 -26.40
C VAL A 65 2.72 43.94 -25.97
N ALA A 66 2.35 44.17 -24.70
CA ALA A 66 2.17 45.52 -24.16
C ALA A 66 3.48 46.32 -24.17
N PHE A 67 4.61 45.67 -23.90
CA PHE A 67 5.93 46.28 -23.97
C PHE A 67 6.30 46.72 -25.39
N ILE A 68 6.01 45.90 -26.41
CA ILE A 68 6.12 46.30 -27.82
C ILE A 68 5.18 47.48 -28.13
N GLY A 69 4.00 47.51 -27.51
CA GLY A 69 3.06 48.62 -27.58
C GLY A 69 3.59 49.95 -27.04
N ALA A 70 4.58 49.95 -26.15
CA ALA A 70 5.24 51.18 -25.73
C ALA A 70 5.87 51.94 -26.92
N GLY A 71 6.40 51.21 -27.93
CA GLY A 71 6.88 51.83 -29.16
C GLY A 71 5.78 52.42 -30.04
N ALA A 72 4.58 51.84 -30.02
CA ALA A 72 3.41 52.42 -30.70
C ALA A 72 2.96 53.73 -30.02
N SER A 73 3.03 53.77 -28.69
CA SER A 73 2.72 54.97 -27.90
C SER A 73 3.60 56.17 -28.26
N PHE A 74 4.85 55.96 -28.71
CA PHE A 74 5.70 57.03 -29.23
C PHE A 74 5.06 57.73 -30.44
N TYR A 75 4.62 56.97 -31.46
CA TYR A 75 4.01 57.55 -32.67
C TYR A 75 2.61 58.12 -32.42
N HIS A 76 1.93 57.65 -31.36
CA HIS A 76 0.68 58.22 -30.89
C HIS A 76 0.89 59.57 -30.20
N ALA A 77 1.90 59.67 -29.32
CA ALA A 77 2.16 60.86 -28.51
C ALA A 77 2.98 61.95 -29.21
N THR A 78 3.66 61.62 -30.31
CA THR A 78 4.60 62.53 -31.00
C THR A 78 4.15 62.89 -32.42
N GLN A 79 4.75 63.96 -32.96
CA GLN A 79 4.43 64.49 -34.29
C GLN A 79 5.50 64.08 -35.32
N PRO A 80 5.18 64.10 -36.64
CA PRO A 80 6.11 63.66 -37.69
C PRO A 80 7.55 64.19 -37.62
N PRO A 81 7.82 65.47 -37.29
CA PRO A 81 9.19 65.99 -37.20
C PRO A 81 10.04 65.35 -36.09
N THR A 82 9.40 64.76 -35.08
CA THR A 82 10.09 64.10 -33.96
C THR A 82 10.28 62.61 -34.16
N TRP A 83 9.71 62.04 -35.23
CA TRP A 83 9.75 60.59 -35.46
C TRP A 83 11.15 60.08 -35.78
N ASP A 84 12.06 60.93 -36.26
CA ASP A 84 13.47 60.60 -36.49
C ASP A 84 14.19 60.18 -35.19
N ASN A 85 13.62 60.49 -34.01
CA ASN A 85 14.14 60.06 -32.71
C ASN A 85 13.60 58.70 -32.23
N PHE A 86 12.81 57.98 -33.04
CA PHE A 86 12.23 56.70 -32.66
C PHE A 86 13.28 55.70 -32.20
N SER A 87 14.41 55.60 -32.91
CA SER A 87 15.54 54.74 -32.54
C SER A 87 16.04 54.98 -31.12
N THR A 88 16.09 56.24 -30.68
CA THR A 88 16.55 56.62 -29.34
C THR A 88 15.54 56.21 -28.27
N PHE A 89 14.24 56.30 -28.59
CA PHE A 89 13.17 55.89 -27.68
C PHE A 89 13.12 54.37 -27.48
N VAL A 90 13.25 53.59 -28.56
CA VAL A 90 13.17 52.12 -28.49
C VAL A 90 14.49 51.43 -28.17
N ALA A 91 15.63 52.12 -28.27
CA ALA A 91 16.93 51.53 -27.95
C ALA A 91 16.99 50.85 -26.57
N PRO A 92 16.56 51.48 -25.46
CA PRO A 92 16.50 50.81 -24.17
C PRO A 92 15.53 49.63 -24.13
N LEU A 93 14.45 49.68 -24.93
CA LEU A 93 13.44 48.63 -24.96
C LEU A 93 13.99 47.34 -25.59
N LEU A 94 14.84 47.45 -26.62
CA LEU A 94 15.42 46.28 -27.28
C LEU A 94 16.72 45.80 -26.60
N ALA A 95 17.45 46.66 -25.89
CA ALA A 95 18.76 46.32 -25.32
C ALA A 95 18.73 45.11 -24.39
N ASP A 96 17.64 44.91 -23.64
CA ASP A 96 17.49 43.84 -22.66
C ASP A 96 16.77 42.59 -23.22
N SER A 97 16.29 42.63 -24.46
CA SER A 97 15.52 41.54 -25.05
C SER A 97 16.38 40.64 -25.94
N LYS A 98 16.35 39.33 -25.67
CA LYS A 98 17.02 38.30 -26.49
C LYS A 98 16.13 37.78 -27.64
N SER A 99 14.85 38.11 -27.61
CA SER A 99 13.81 37.55 -28.49
C SER A 99 13.22 38.56 -29.46
N LEU A 100 13.11 39.83 -29.04
CA LEU A 100 12.69 40.95 -29.89
C LEU A 100 13.89 41.45 -30.68
N ILE A 101 13.95 41.11 -31.97
CA ILE A 101 15.10 41.40 -32.83
C ILE A 101 15.01 42.75 -33.55
N ALA A 102 13.80 43.28 -33.70
CA ALA A 102 13.57 44.58 -34.30
C ALA A 102 12.21 45.16 -33.91
N MET A 103 12.12 46.49 -33.94
CA MET A 103 10.86 47.23 -33.99
C MET A 103 10.82 48.04 -35.28
N GLN A 104 9.68 47.98 -35.97
CA GLN A 104 9.49 48.57 -37.29
C GLN A 104 8.28 49.48 -37.29
N TRP A 105 8.41 50.65 -37.93
CA TRP A 105 7.28 51.54 -38.17
C TRP A 105 6.76 51.35 -39.58
N MET A 106 5.52 50.87 -39.69
CA MET A 106 4.80 50.79 -40.95
C MET A 106 3.83 51.96 -41.07
N LYS A 107 4.25 52.99 -41.79
CA LYS A 107 3.42 54.18 -42.03
C LYS A 107 2.33 53.87 -43.05
N LYS A 108 1.11 54.34 -42.81
CA LYS A 108 0.06 54.36 -43.84
C LYS A 108 0.39 55.43 -44.88
N VAL A 109 0.44 55.04 -46.15
CA VAL A 109 0.76 55.92 -47.28
C VAL A 109 -0.23 55.64 -48.40
N TYR A 110 -0.88 56.70 -48.89
CA TYR A 110 -1.75 56.60 -50.06
C TYR A 110 -0.94 56.62 -51.37
N PRO A 111 -1.43 56.00 -52.46
CA PRO A 111 -0.72 55.89 -53.72
C PRO A 111 -0.14 57.22 -54.24
N GLU A 112 -0.92 58.30 -54.16
CA GLU A 112 -0.53 59.65 -54.58
C GLU A 112 0.60 60.27 -53.73
N GLN A 113 0.81 59.75 -52.52
CA GLN A 113 1.83 60.24 -51.58
C GLN A 113 3.16 59.46 -51.67
N ILE A 114 3.19 58.32 -52.40
CA ILE A 114 4.32 57.40 -52.41
C ILE A 114 5.64 58.08 -52.82
N ALA A 115 5.64 58.87 -53.90
CA ALA A 115 6.85 59.53 -54.39
C ALA A 115 7.47 60.45 -53.32
N SER A 116 6.65 61.34 -52.75
CA SER A 116 7.08 62.25 -51.67
C SER A 116 7.51 61.52 -50.40
N HIS A 117 6.88 60.38 -50.09
CA HIS A 117 7.26 59.54 -48.96
C HIS A 117 8.61 58.88 -49.17
N VAL A 118 8.86 58.30 -50.34
CA VAL A 118 10.15 57.69 -50.71
C VAL A 118 11.28 58.71 -50.63
N GLU A 119 11.09 59.92 -51.17
CA GLU A 119 12.09 60.99 -51.11
C GLU A 119 12.42 61.39 -49.66
N ARG A 120 11.40 61.50 -48.80
CA ARG A 120 11.59 61.81 -47.37
C ARG A 120 12.40 60.73 -46.66
N VAL A 121 12.04 59.45 -46.82
CA VAL A 121 12.73 58.35 -46.14
C VAL A 121 14.16 58.17 -46.66
N LYS A 122 14.41 58.47 -47.95
CA LYS A 122 15.76 58.45 -48.54
C LYS A 122 16.75 59.42 -47.89
N GLN A 123 16.28 60.47 -47.23
CA GLN A 123 17.14 61.39 -46.48
C GLN A 123 17.88 60.66 -45.33
N HIS A 124 17.23 59.68 -44.72
CA HIS A 124 17.79 58.86 -43.64
C HIS A 124 18.32 57.50 -44.13
N PHE A 125 17.68 56.92 -45.15
CA PHE A 125 18.04 55.62 -45.72
C PHE A 125 18.23 55.71 -47.24
N PRO A 126 19.45 56.02 -47.74
CA PRO A 126 19.67 56.34 -49.16
C PRO A 126 19.22 55.26 -50.17
N ASN A 127 19.27 53.99 -49.76
CA ASN A 127 18.88 52.85 -50.60
C ASN A 127 17.38 52.48 -50.50
N TYR A 128 16.56 53.33 -49.86
CA TYR A 128 15.14 53.07 -49.66
C TYR A 128 14.38 52.95 -50.99
N GLN A 129 13.67 51.84 -51.15
CA GLN A 129 12.74 51.59 -52.24
C GLN A 129 11.55 50.79 -51.72
N ILE A 130 10.35 51.12 -52.19
CA ILE A 130 9.17 50.33 -51.82
C ILE A 130 9.14 49.02 -52.61
N TYR A 131 8.75 47.95 -51.95
CA TYR A 131 8.62 46.64 -52.59
C TYR A 131 7.62 45.77 -51.83
N THR A 132 7.17 44.70 -52.48
CA THR A 132 6.34 43.67 -51.86
C THR A 132 6.78 42.26 -52.26
N VAL A 133 6.34 41.27 -51.51
CA VAL A 133 6.61 39.85 -51.75
C VAL A 133 5.27 39.10 -51.78
N PRO A 134 4.61 39.03 -52.97
CA PRO A 134 3.32 38.37 -53.09
C PRO A 134 3.39 36.89 -52.70
N LYS A 135 2.23 36.27 -52.51
CA LYS A 135 2.18 34.82 -52.28
C LYS A 135 2.72 34.12 -53.53
N ASP A 136 3.63 33.19 -53.33
CA ASP A 136 4.22 32.34 -54.37
C ASP A 136 4.99 33.04 -55.51
N LEU A 137 5.14 34.37 -55.48
CA LEU A 137 5.96 35.14 -56.43
C LEU A 137 7.26 35.66 -55.80
N PRO A 138 8.29 36.01 -56.61
CA PRO A 138 9.48 36.70 -56.12
C PRO A 138 9.16 38.14 -55.68
N ARG A 139 10.15 38.80 -55.07
CA ARG A 139 10.09 40.23 -54.75
C ARG A 139 9.71 41.05 -55.99
N GLN A 140 8.81 42.01 -55.82
CA GLN A 140 8.41 42.99 -56.82
C GLN A 140 8.62 44.39 -56.25
N ASP A 141 9.32 45.24 -56.99
CA ASP A 141 9.54 46.63 -56.60
C ASP A 141 8.37 47.52 -57.06
N GLY A 142 8.10 48.59 -56.31
CA GLY A 142 7.00 49.53 -56.60
C GLY A 142 5.67 49.17 -55.95
N TYR A 143 4.64 49.95 -56.27
CA TYR A 143 3.25 49.78 -55.83
C TYR A 143 2.49 48.86 -56.79
N ILE A 144 1.84 47.82 -56.26
CA ILE A 144 1.11 46.83 -57.07
C ILE A 144 -0.31 46.54 -56.57
N LEU A 145 -0.80 47.23 -55.53
CA LEU A 145 -2.15 46.97 -55.02
C LEU A 145 -3.21 47.49 -56.00
N GLU A 146 -4.35 46.82 -56.02
CA GLU A 146 -5.52 47.23 -56.80
C GLU A 146 -6.35 48.28 -56.03
N ASN A 147 -7.21 49.03 -56.74
CA ASN A 147 -8.19 49.97 -56.19
C ASN A 147 -7.63 51.15 -55.38
N ASP A 148 -6.41 51.61 -55.70
CA ASP A 148 -5.76 52.74 -55.03
C ASP A 148 -5.73 52.60 -53.48
N GLU A 149 -5.63 51.36 -53.01
CA GLU A 149 -5.60 51.05 -51.58
C GLU A 149 -4.34 51.58 -50.89
N PRO A 150 -4.50 52.01 -49.62
CA PRO A 150 -3.55 51.97 -48.54
C PRO A 150 -2.32 51.09 -48.65
N ILE A 151 -1.08 51.59 -48.68
CA ILE A 151 0.04 50.74 -48.22
C ILE A 151 0.43 51.07 -46.79
N TYR A 152 0.69 50.04 -46.01
CA TYR A 152 1.41 50.14 -44.74
C TYR A 152 2.84 49.74 -45.06
N VAL A 153 3.72 50.72 -45.18
CA VAL A 153 5.09 50.53 -45.67
C VAL A 153 6.10 50.76 -44.57
N ALA A 154 7.02 49.81 -44.40
CA ALA A 154 8.12 49.94 -43.45
C ALA A 154 8.93 51.19 -43.81
N SER A 155 8.89 52.17 -42.90
CA SER A 155 9.45 53.51 -43.11
C SER A 155 10.56 53.83 -42.12
N ASP A 156 10.62 53.08 -41.02
CA ASP A 156 11.70 53.14 -40.04
C ASP A 156 11.89 51.75 -39.39
N VAL A 157 13.10 51.46 -38.93
CA VAL A 157 13.45 50.19 -38.27
C VAL A 157 14.60 50.37 -37.28
N TYR A 158 14.48 49.74 -36.13
CA TYR A 158 15.53 49.67 -35.12
C TYR A 158 15.71 48.23 -34.60
N PRO A 159 16.94 47.76 -34.32
CA PRO A 159 18.23 48.42 -34.60
C PRO A 159 18.55 48.46 -36.10
N VAL A 160 19.28 49.50 -36.51
CA VAL A 160 19.74 49.65 -37.89
C VAL A 160 20.93 48.73 -38.13
N ASN A 161 20.69 47.60 -38.77
CA ASN A 161 21.71 46.64 -39.19
C ASN A 161 21.35 46.04 -40.56
N GLU A 162 22.28 45.35 -41.20
CA GLU A 162 22.10 44.81 -42.56
C GLU A 162 20.86 43.90 -42.67
N ALA A 163 20.60 43.06 -41.67
CA ALA A 163 19.45 42.15 -41.67
C ALA A 163 18.13 42.94 -41.60
N ASN A 164 18.01 43.86 -40.65
CA ASN A 164 16.80 44.66 -40.43
C ASN A 164 16.51 45.63 -41.57
N LEU A 165 17.54 46.18 -42.21
CA LEU A 165 17.41 47.05 -43.39
C LEU A 165 16.77 46.33 -44.58
N ARG A 166 16.81 44.99 -44.65
CA ARG A 166 16.10 44.25 -45.69
C ARG A 166 14.59 44.46 -45.61
N ALA A 167 14.02 44.62 -44.42
CA ALA A 167 12.59 44.83 -44.24
C ALA A 167 12.15 46.27 -44.59
N LEU A 168 13.08 47.21 -44.67
CA LEU A 168 12.77 48.62 -44.93
C LEU A 168 12.21 48.79 -46.36
N GLY A 169 11.10 49.52 -46.50
CA GLY A 169 10.39 49.69 -47.77
C GLY A 169 9.41 48.55 -48.10
N TYR A 170 9.39 47.47 -47.31
CA TYR A 170 8.41 46.41 -47.48
C TYR A 170 6.99 46.89 -47.14
N TYR A 171 6.05 46.54 -47.99
CA TYR A 171 4.62 46.48 -47.66
C TYR A 171 4.06 45.13 -48.08
N SER A 172 3.05 44.63 -47.37
CA SER A 172 2.46 43.32 -47.67
C SER A 172 1.29 43.44 -48.63
N SER A 173 1.33 42.74 -49.76
CA SER A 173 0.18 42.50 -50.65
C SER A 173 -0.66 41.28 -50.26
N ARG A 174 -0.28 40.56 -49.19
CA ARG A 174 -0.93 39.31 -48.78
C ARG A 174 -2.21 39.56 -47.97
N GLU A 175 -3.24 38.77 -48.24
CA GLU A 175 -4.54 38.86 -47.56
C GLU A 175 -4.44 38.67 -46.03
N ARG A 176 -3.51 37.86 -45.55
CA ARG A 176 -3.30 37.65 -44.10
C ARG A 176 -2.99 38.95 -43.35
N VAL A 177 -2.16 39.82 -43.91
CA VAL A 177 -1.82 41.11 -43.27
C VAL A 177 -2.98 42.07 -43.40
N ARG A 178 -3.71 42.06 -44.53
CA ARG A 178 -4.96 42.84 -44.67
C ARG A 178 -5.99 42.46 -43.60
N ARG A 179 -6.12 41.17 -43.29
CA ARG A 179 -7.01 40.69 -42.21
C ARG A 179 -6.57 41.19 -40.84
N VAL A 180 -5.28 41.12 -40.53
CA VAL A 180 -4.71 41.68 -39.29
C VAL A 180 -5.07 43.16 -39.16
N ILE A 181 -4.74 43.97 -40.16
CA ILE A 181 -5.04 45.42 -40.16
C ILE A 181 -6.54 45.68 -40.00
N ARG A 182 -7.39 44.95 -40.74
CA ARG A 182 -8.85 45.08 -40.66
C ARG A 182 -9.40 44.69 -39.29
N ASN A 183 -8.85 43.66 -38.66
CA ASN A 183 -9.25 43.21 -37.33
C ASN A 183 -8.86 44.26 -36.29
N THR A 184 -7.60 44.70 -36.33
CA THR A 184 -7.06 45.74 -35.46
C THR A 184 -7.82 47.07 -35.59
N LEU A 185 -8.27 47.45 -36.80
CA LEU A 185 -9.15 48.61 -37.00
C LEU A 185 -10.49 48.50 -36.28
N LYS A 186 -11.03 47.28 -36.14
CA LYS A 186 -12.31 47.03 -35.50
C LYS A 186 -12.20 46.94 -33.98
N THR A 187 -11.15 46.31 -33.48
CA THR A 187 -10.98 46.02 -32.04
C THR A 187 -10.17 47.09 -31.32
N GLY A 188 -9.26 47.77 -32.01
CA GLY A 188 -8.25 48.63 -31.40
C GLY A 188 -7.12 47.86 -30.70
N GLU A 189 -7.17 46.52 -30.72
CA GLU A 189 -6.25 45.66 -29.99
C GLU A 189 -5.05 45.23 -30.86
N PRO A 190 -3.91 44.90 -30.22
CA PRO A 190 -2.78 44.25 -30.89
C PRO A 190 -3.18 42.94 -31.57
N SER A 191 -2.37 42.50 -32.53
CA SER A 191 -2.54 41.23 -33.25
C SER A 191 -1.21 40.50 -33.35
N LEU A 192 -1.24 39.17 -33.29
CA LEU A 192 -0.07 38.33 -33.46
C LEU A 192 -0.11 37.62 -34.83
N SER A 193 1.05 37.37 -35.43
CA SER A 193 1.13 36.56 -36.65
C SER A 193 1.22 35.07 -36.36
N ASP A 194 1.00 34.26 -37.40
CA ASP A 194 1.46 32.89 -37.51
C ASP A 194 2.99 32.81 -37.42
N LYS A 195 3.51 31.59 -37.39
CA LYS A 195 4.94 31.35 -37.55
C LYS A 195 5.36 31.67 -38.98
N ILE A 196 6.18 32.71 -39.14
CA ILE A 196 6.61 33.21 -40.45
C ILE A 196 8.11 33.09 -40.68
N ARG A 197 8.50 33.19 -41.95
CA ARG A 197 9.88 33.48 -42.36
C ARG A 197 10.11 34.98 -42.25
N LEU A 198 11.20 35.37 -41.60
CA LEU A 198 11.57 36.76 -41.41
C LEU A 198 12.30 37.28 -42.65
N LEU A 199 11.91 38.46 -43.14
CA LEU A 199 12.63 39.12 -44.25
C LEU A 199 14.07 39.48 -43.87
N GLN A 200 14.33 39.57 -42.58
CA GLN A 200 15.64 39.81 -41.97
C GLN A 200 16.62 38.68 -42.26
N ASP A 201 16.14 37.43 -42.27
CA ASP A 201 16.98 36.25 -42.53
C ASP A 201 17.26 36.09 -44.03
N GLY A 202 16.34 36.56 -44.88
CA GLY A 202 16.49 36.60 -46.33
C GLY A 202 15.17 36.38 -47.06
N PHE A 203 15.25 36.38 -48.39
CA PHE A 203 14.09 36.14 -49.27
C PHE A 203 13.97 34.67 -49.73
N ASP A 204 14.93 33.83 -49.34
CA ASP A 204 14.92 32.41 -49.70
C ASP A 204 13.81 31.65 -48.96
N ARG A 205 13.01 30.90 -49.70
CA ARG A 205 11.91 30.08 -49.18
C ARG A 205 12.41 28.81 -48.48
N SER A 206 13.65 28.41 -48.72
CA SER A 206 14.29 27.28 -48.03
C SER A 206 14.54 27.58 -46.55
N LEU A 207 14.62 28.86 -46.17
CA LEU A 207 14.83 29.27 -44.79
C LEU A 207 13.68 28.79 -43.87
N PRO A 208 14.01 28.35 -42.66
CA PRO A 208 12.99 27.91 -41.70
C PRO A 208 12.13 29.08 -41.24
N LYS A 209 10.86 28.81 -40.95
CA LYS A 209 10.01 29.77 -40.24
C LYS A 209 10.47 29.84 -38.79
N GLN A 210 10.96 30.98 -38.35
CA GLN A 210 11.47 31.19 -36.98
C GLN A 210 11.01 32.53 -36.38
N GLY A 211 10.10 33.22 -37.07
CA GLY A 211 9.63 34.53 -36.70
C GLY A 211 8.15 34.55 -36.33
N MET A 212 7.82 35.54 -35.51
CA MET A 212 6.46 35.97 -35.23
C MET A 212 6.46 37.50 -35.21
N LEU A 213 5.41 38.11 -35.73
CA LEU A 213 5.20 39.54 -35.73
C LEU A 213 4.11 39.89 -34.73
N VAL A 214 4.35 40.97 -33.98
CA VAL A 214 3.37 41.58 -33.10
C VAL A 214 3.00 42.92 -33.69
N TYR A 215 1.75 43.07 -34.13
CA TYR A 215 1.22 44.27 -34.75
C TYR A 215 0.53 45.12 -33.69
N HIS A 216 0.99 46.35 -33.53
CA HIS A 216 0.36 47.31 -32.64
C HIS A 216 -0.15 48.52 -33.42
N PRO A 217 -1.47 48.80 -33.42
CA PRO A 217 -1.99 49.95 -34.14
C PRO A 217 -1.52 51.27 -33.55
N VAL A 218 -1.44 52.27 -34.43
CA VAL A 218 -1.31 53.68 -34.06
C VAL A 218 -2.42 54.44 -34.79
N PHE A 219 -3.35 54.99 -34.01
CA PHE A 219 -4.47 55.79 -34.52
C PHE A 219 -4.11 57.27 -34.63
N GLU A 220 -4.80 57.98 -35.51
CA GLU A 220 -4.80 59.44 -35.55
C GLU A 220 -5.47 60.02 -34.29
N ILE A 221 -5.02 61.20 -33.86
CA ILE A 221 -5.56 61.84 -32.66
C ILE A 221 -6.97 62.34 -32.97
N GLY A 222 -7.98 61.79 -32.28
CA GLY A 222 -9.38 62.22 -32.42
C GLY A 222 -10.14 61.58 -33.59
N GLU A 223 -9.53 60.64 -34.33
CA GLU A 223 -10.18 59.89 -35.40
C GLU A 223 -10.01 58.38 -35.21
N ASN A 224 -11.00 57.59 -35.65
CA ASN A 224 -10.87 56.12 -35.76
C ASN A 224 -10.12 55.70 -37.04
N SER A 225 -9.11 56.47 -37.44
CA SER A 225 -8.30 56.22 -38.63
C SER A 225 -6.89 55.78 -38.24
N LEU A 226 -6.39 54.70 -38.85
CA LEU A 226 -5.01 54.25 -38.60
C LEU A 226 -4.02 55.20 -39.28
N ARG A 227 -3.08 55.72 -38.50
CA ARG A 227 -1.88 56.41 -38.97
C ARG A 227 -0.82 55.44 -39.47
N GLY A 228 -0.74 54.28 -38.83
CA GLY A 228 0.23 53.23 -39.16
C GLY A 228 0.21 52.12 -38.12
N VAL A 229 1.21 51.25 -38.18
CA VAL A 229 1.35 50.10 -37.29
C VAL A 229 2.81 49.97 -36.88
N VAL A 230 3.05 49.82 -35.58
CA VAL A 230 4.35 49.38 -35.08
C VAL A 230 4.38 47.86 -35.08
N ILE A 231 5.42 47.28 -35.66
CA ILE A 231 5.64 45.85 -35.68
C ILE A 231 6.83 45.50 -34.80
N GLY A 232 6.59 44.69 -33.76
CA GLY A 232 7.64 43.98 -33.05
C GLY A 232 7.97 42.68 -33.78
N VAL A 233 9.25 42.45 -34.05
CA VAL A 233 9.74 41.25 -34.73
C VAL A 233 10.36 40.33 -33.71
N VAL A 234 9.75 39.17 -33.50
CA VAL A 234 10.10 38.24 -32.43
C VAL A 234 10.63 36.94 -33.04
N ARG A 235 11.76 36.45 -32.53
CA ARG A 235 12.27 35.12 -32.87
C ARG A 235 11.62 34.07 -31.96
N THR A 236 10.74 33.23 -32.51
CA THR A 236 9.86 32.35 -31.73
C THR A 236 10.63 31.38 -30.83
N THR A 237 11.67 30.72 -31.35
CA THR A 237 12.45 29.76 -30.55
C THR A 237 13.08 30.41 -29.32
N ALA A 238 13.79 31.52 -29.48
CA ALA A 238 14.42 32.24 -28.37
C ALA A 238 13.38 32.82 -27.39
N TYR A 239 12.25 33.28 -27.93
CA TYR A 239 11.13 33.82 -27.16
C TYR A 239 10.54 32.79 -26.20
N PHE A 240 10.10 31.64 -26.71
CA PHE A 240 9.51 30.60 -25.90
C PHE A 240 10.53 29.90 -25.01
N GLU A 241 11.78 29.75 -25.45
CA GLU A 241 12.86 29.23 -24.60
C GLU A 241 13.08 30.14 -23.38
N GLN A 242 13.04 31.46 -23.56
CA GLN A 242 13.10 32.41 -22.45
C GLN A 242 11.90 32.29 -21.51
N ILE A 243 10.68 32.24 -22.04
CA ILE A 243 9.46 32.09 -21.22
C ILE A 243 9.51 30.78 -20.42
N VAL A 244 9.82 29.67 -21.07
CA VAL A 244 9.87 28.35 -20.43
C VAL A 244 11.01 28.28 -19.41
N SER A 245 12.17 28.86 -19.70
CA SER A 245 13.31 28.87 -18.77
C SER A 245 13.07 29.66 -17.48
N ARG A 246 12.16 30.65 -17.48
CA ARG A 246 11.76 31.41 -16.28
C ARG A 246 10.91 30.59 -15.32
N THR A 247 10.42 29.44 -15.76
CA THR A 247 9.60 28.54 -14.96
C THR A 247 10.41 27.31 -14.57
N SER A 248 10.51 27.02 -13.27
CA SER A 248 11.29 25.92 -12.69
C SER A 248 10.92 24.53 -13.25
N ILE A 249 9.72 24.43 -13.83
CA ILE A 249 9.08 23.21 -14.35
C ILE A 249 9.56 22.86 -15.77
N GLY A 250 10.04 23.85 -16.54
CA GLY A 250 10.35 23.71 -17.97
C GLY A 250 11.46 22.71 -18.33
N LYS A 251 12.19 22.19 -17.33
CA LYS A 251 13.26 21.19 -17.51
C LYS A 251 12.79 19.75 -17.29
N GLU A 252 11.73 19.55 -16.51
CA GLU A 252 11.22 18.23 -16.13
C GLU A 252 9.93 17.85 -16.86
N VAL A 253 9.32 18.83 -17.55
CA VAL A 253 8.08 18.65 -18.32
C VAL A 253 8.36 18.96 -19.79
N GLY A 254 7.82 18.12 -20.66
CA GLY A 254 7.79 18.36 -22.10
C GLY A 254 6.72 19.38 -22.43
N ILE A 255 7.08 20.44 -23.14
CA ILE A 255 6.16 21.53 -23.50
C ILE A 255 6.18 21.70 -25.01
N GLN A 256 4.98 21.79 -25.61
CA GLN A 256 4.77 22.16 -26.99
C GLN A 256 3.70 23.24 -27.09
N VAL A 257 3.97 24.30 -27.85
CA VAL A 257 3.01 25.37 -28.12
C VAL A 257 2.54 25.24 -29.56
N VAL A 258 1.24 25.03 -29.74
CA VAL A 258 0.61 24.84 -31.04
C VAL A 258 -0.35 26.00 -31.29
N ASP A 259 -0.18 26.69 -32.42
CA ASP A 259 -1.04 27.76 -32.86
C ASP A 259 -2.29 27.20 -33.56
N LEU A 260 -3.47 27.63 -33.09
CA LEU A 260 -4.78 27.28 -33.65
C LEU A 260 -5.39 28.43 -34.47
N GLY A 261 -4.66 29.53 -34.65
CA GLY A 261 -5.12 30.71 -35.37
C GLY A 261 -5.20 30.52 -36.89
N PHE A 262 -5.83 31.48 -37.55
CA PHE A 262 -5.90 31.53 -39.02
C PHE A 262 -4.49 31.50 -39.65
N ASP A 263 -4.36 30.79 -40.79
CA ASP A 263 -3.12 30.56 -41.56
C ASP A 263 -2.00 29.76 -40.85
N ALA A 264 -2.26 29.16 -39.67
CA ALA A 264 -1.28 28.36 -38.94
C ALA A 264 -1.09 26.92 -39.48
N GLU A 265 -1.95 26.48 -40.41
CA GLU A 265 -2.07 25.07 -40.82
C GLU A 265 -0.79 24.46 -41.42
N ASP A 266 0.09 25.28 -42.00
CA ASP A 266 1.31 24.82 -42.68
C ASP A 266 2.51 24.61 -41.73
N ASP A 267 2.56 25.32 -40.60
CA ASP A 267 3.57 25.16 -39.54
C ASP A 267 2.98 25.61 -38.18
N PRO A 268 2.11 24.78 -37.58
CA PRO A 268 1.36 25.18 -36.38
C PRO A 268 2.21 25.13 -35.10
N ILE A 269 3.38 24.50 -35.13
CA ILE A 269 4.23 24.33 -33.93
C ILE A 269 5.08 25.58 -33.73
N MET A 270 4.66 26.43 -32.79
CA MET A 270 5.38 27.65 -32.41
C MET A 270 6.66 27.33 -31.64
N TYR A 271 6.61 26.31 -30.78
CA TYR A 271 7.74 25.90 -29.94
C TYR A 271 7.59 24.45 -29.44
N GLU A 272 8.71 23.78 -29.24
CA GLU A 272 8.82 22.50 -28.52
C GLU A 272 10.17 22.43 -27.79
N ASN A 273 10.17 21.98 -26.53
CA ASN A 273 11.41 21.78 -25.77
C ASN A 273 11.97 20.35 -25.95
N GLN A 274 13.18 20.08 -25.45
CA GLN A 274 13.78 18.74 -25.52
C GLN A 274 12.94 17.68 -24.79
N GLY A 275 12.32 18.05 -23.65
CA GLY A 275 11.45 17.17 -22.88
C GLY A 275 10.26 16.63 -23.70
N TRP A 276 9.73 17.42 -24.63
CA TRP A 276 8.62 16.99 -25.48
C TRP A 276 8.95 15.77 -26.36
N LYS A 277 10.22 15.65 -26.77
CA LYS A 277 10.73 14.57 -27.64
C LYS A 277 11.12 13.33 -26.85
N THR A 278 11.56 13.49 -25.60
CA THR A 278 12.08 12.40 -24.78
C THR A 278 11.01 11.76 -23.90
N LEU A 279 10.04 12.53 -23.43
CA LEU A 279 8.99 12.05 -22.53
C LEU A 279 7.88 11.33 -23.29
N SER A 280 7.46 10.18 -22.76
CA SER A 280 6.43 9.31 -23.36
C SER A 280 5.09 9.35 -22.61
N GLY A 281 4.98 10.17 -21.57
CA GLY A 281 3.78 10.25 -20.73
C GLY A 281 2.56 10.86 -21.42
N ALA A 282 1.42 10.77 -20.74
CA ALA A 282 0.16 11.31 -21.22
C ALA A 282 0.27 12.81 -21.50
N THR A 283 -0.34 13.25 -22.59
CA THR A 283 -0.38 14.66 -22.96
C THR A 283 -1.60 15.32 -22.32
N LYS A 284 -1.38 16.43 -21.63
CA LYS A 284 -2.42 17.35 -21.16
C LYS A 284 -2.31 18.65 -21.93
N SER A 285 -3.44 19.29 -22.21
CA SER A 285 -3.50 20.48 -23.07
C SER A 285 -4.34 21.57 -22.44
N VAL A 286 -3.89 22.81 -22.54
CA VAL A 286 -4.64 24.01 -22.14
C VAL A 286 -4.67 24.97 -23.32
N ILE A 287 -5.85 25.44 -23.68
CA ILE A 287 -6.01 26.48 -24.70
C ILE A 287 -5.96 27.83 -23.99
N ILE A 288 -5.09 28.71 -24.47
CA ILE A 288 -5.02 30.10 -24.04
C ILE A 288 -5.47 31.02 -25.17
N ASP A 289 -6.25 32.03 -24.81
CA ASP A 289 -6.68 33.11 -25.71
C ASP A 289 -5.70 34.27 -25.64
N LEU A 290 -5.21 34.72 -26.80
CA LEU A 290 -4.26 35.81 -26.98
C LEU A 290 -4.77 36.77 -28.05
N TYR A 291 -5.49 37.82 -27.61
CA TYR A 291 -6.11 38.81 -28.50
C TYR A 291 -6.92 38.16 -29.62
N ASP A 292 -6.37 38.09 -30.84
CA ASP A 292 -7.01 37.52 -32.02
C ASP A 292 -6.59 36.08 -32.36
N ARG A 293 -5.87 35.41 -31.45
CA ARG A 293 -5.34 34.06 -31.66
C ARG A 293 -5.55 33.16 -30.44
N GLN A 294 -5.57 31.86 -30.70
CA GLN A 294 -5.65 30.82 -29.68
C GLN A 294 -4.45 29.90 -29.79
N TRP A 295 -3.76 29.67 -28.68
CA TRP A 295 -2.67 28.71 -28.62
C TRP A 295 -3.06 27.54 -27.74
N ASN A 296 -2.81 26.33 -28.23
CA ASN A 296 -2.90 25.10 -27.46
C ASN A 296 -1.52 24.77 -26.88
N ILE A 297 -1.37 24.96 -25.57
CA ILE A 297 -0.16 24.60 -24.84
C ILE A 297 -0.32 23.18 -24.34
N GLN A 298 0.54 22.30 -24.84
CA GLN A 298 0.56 20.88 -24.52
C GLN A 298 1.72 20.57 -23.58
N PHE A 299 1.44 19.72 -22.60
CA PHE A 299 2.36 19.31 -21.56
C PHE A 299 2.45 17.79 -21.50
N LYS A 300 3.67 17.27 -21.39
CA LYS A 300 3.97 15.86 -21.14
C LYS A 300 4.82 15.76 -19.88
N HIS A 301 4.42 14.89 -18.96
CA HIS A 301 5.24 14.54 -17.80
C HIS A 301 5.32 13.02 -17.72
N ASP A 302 6.43 12.49 -17.25
CA ASP A 302 6.56 11.05 -17.06
C ASP A 302 5.52 10.59 -16.03
N SER A 303 4.64 9.66 -16.40
CA SER A 303 3.56 9.20 -15.50
C SER A 303 4.06 8.36 -14.32
N ASP A 304 5.37 8.26 -14.18
CA ASP A 304 6.01 7.49 -13.15
C ASP A 304 5.91 8.17 -11.78
N ILE A 305 5.50 7.36 -10.82
CA ILE A 305 5.50 7.72 -9.40
C ILE A 305 6.89 8.25 -9.03
N SER A 306 6.92 9.44 -8.43
CA SER A 306 8.13 10.13 -7.98
C SER A 306 9.03 9.19 -7.16
N HIS A 307 10.33 9.44 -7.18
CA HIS A 307 11.28 8.69 -6.36
C HIS A 307 10.87 8.68 -4.88
N ASN A 308 10.41 9.82 -4.35
CA ASN A 308 9.96 9.93 -2.97
C ASN A 308 8.71 9.09 -2.70
N ASP A 309 7.77 9.07 -3.65
CA ASP A 309 6.56 8.25 -3.52
C ASP A 309 6.87 6.76 -3.59
N ARG A 310 7.83 6.33 -4.42
CA ARG A 310 8.34 4.96 -4.44
C ARG A 310 8.97 4.58 -3.10
N VAL A 311 9.77 5.47 -2.50
CA VAL A 311 10.36 5.26 -1.17
C VAL A 311 9.26 5.10 -0.11
N ILE A 312 8.21 5.91 -0.13
CA ILE A 312 7.06 5.76 0.78
C ILE A 312 6.41 4.37 0.62
N LEU A 313 6.16 3.92 -0.62
CA LEU A 313 5.58 2.60 -0.88
C LEU A 313 6.46 1.46 -0.34
N ILE A 314 7.78 1.55 -0.54
CA ILE A 314 8.74 0.57 -0.01
C ILE A 314 8.73 0.58 1.52
N CYS A 315 8.69 1.75 2.16
CA CYS A 315 8.61 1.87 3.61
C CYS A 315 7.31 1.26 4.17
N VAL A 316 6.16 1.51 3.54
CA VAL A 316 4.87 0.94 3.94
C VAL A 316 4.87 -0.58 3.78
N ALA A 317 5.35 -1.09 2.63
CA ALA A 317 5.41 -2.53 2.37
C ALA A 317 6.37 -3.26 3.31
N SER A 318 7.58 -2.72 3.51
CA SER A 318 8.58 -3.30 4.42
C SER A 318 8.12 -3.24 5.88
N GLY A 319 7.54 -2.12 6.33
CA GLY A 319 6.96 -1.97 7.66
C GLY A 319 5.84 -2.97 7.92
N GLY A 320 4.88 -3.11 6.99
CA GLY A 320 3.80 -4.09 7.11
C GLY A 320 4.28 -5.54 7.10
N PHE A 321 5.32 -5.84 6.31
CA PHE A 321 5.95 -7.17 6.30
C PHE A 321 6.60 -7.50 7.65
N ILE A 322 7.37 -6.56 8.23
CA ILE A 322 8.02 -6.72 9.54
C ILE A 322 6.96 -6.92 10.64
N ILE A 323 5.90 -6.10 10.64
CA ILE A 323 4.80 -6.21 11.61
C ILE A 323 4.10 -7.57 11.48
N SER A 324 3.85 -8.06 10.27
CA SER A 324 3.20 -9.35 10.03
C SER A 324 4.04 -10.53 10.54
N ILE A 325 5.36 -10.49 10.35
CA ILE A 325 6.29 -11.50 10.90
C ILE A 325 6.30 -11.43 12.43
N LEU A 326 6.42 -10.23 12.99
CA LEU A 326 6.48 -10.04 14.44
C LEU A 326 5.20 -10.51 15.12
N LEU A 327 4.03 -10.19 14.55
CA LEU A 327 2.73 -10.64 15.04
C LEU A 327 2.60 -12.17 14.98
N ALA A 328 2.99 -12.79 13.86
CA ALA A 328 2.98 -14.25 13.72
C ALA A 328 3.91 -14.94 14.75
N TYR A 329 5.07 -14.32 15.03
CA TYR A 329 6.01 -14.80 16.02
C TYR A 329 5.46 -14.69 17.46
N VAL A 330 4.85 -13.54 17.82
CA VAL A 330 4.20 -13.35 19.12
C VAL A 330 3.07 -14.36 19.34
N VAL A 331 2.22 -14.58 18.32
CA VAL A 331 1.16 -15.60 18.37
C VAL A 331 1.75 -17.00 18.55
N GLN A 332 2.85 -17.31 17.85
CA GLN A 332 3.53 -18.60 18.01
C GLN A 332 4.08 -18.79 19.43
N LEU A 333 4.69 -17.76 20.02
CA LEU A 333 5.18 -17.79 21.40
C LEU A 333 4.04 -17.99 22.39
N MET A 334 2.95 -17.22 22.28
CA MET A 334 1.78 -17.35 23.15
C MET A 334 1.16 -18.75 23.10
N LEU A 335 0.98 -19.31 21.90
CA LEU A 335 0.39 -20.65 21.74
C LEU A 335 1.31 -21.76 22.28
N ARG A 336 2.64 -21.59 22.20
CA ARG A 336 3.60 -22.52 22.81
C ARG A 336 3.52 -22.50 24.33
N GLU A 337 3.45 -21.31 24.93
CA GLU A 337 3.39 -21.16 26.38
C GLU A 337 2.09 -21.69 26.96
N GLN A 338 0.94 -21.36 26.35
CA GLN A 338 -0.37 -21.90 26.73
C GLN A 338 -0.34 -23.44 26.78
N ARG A 339 0.23 -24.09 25.76
CA ARG A 339 0.36 -25.55 25.72
C ARG A 339 1.26 -26.11 26.81
N ARG A 340 2.37 -25.43 27.10
CA ARG A 340 3.30 -25.83 28.18
C ARG A 340 2.58 -25.80 29.52
N LEU A 341 1.83 -24.74 29.78
CA LEU A 341 1.02 -24.58 30.99
C LEU A 341 -0.05 -25.66 31.10
N THR A 342 -0.83 -25.91 30.03
CA THR A 342 -1.86 -26.97 30.06
C THR A 342 -1.25 -28.35 30.36
N LYS A 343 -0.09 -28.68 29.77
CA LYS A 343 0.61 -29.95 30.04
C LYS A 343 1.11 -30.03 31.48
N LEU A 344 1.63 -28.94 32.02
CA LEU A 344 2.11 -28.90 33.41
C LEU A 344 0.96 -29.05 34.41
N VAL A 345 -0.14 -28.33 34.19
CA VAL A 345 -1.36 -28.45 35.00
C VAL A 345 -1.88 -29.88 34.97
N SER A 346 -2.03 -30.48 33.78
CA SER A 346 -2.50 -31.86 33.65
C SER A 346 -1.62 -32.88 34.38
N ARG A 347 -0.29 -32.73 34.35
CA ARG A 347 0.63 -33.59 35.12
C ARG A 347 0.43 -33.42 36.62
N ARG A 348 0.43 -32.18 37.11
CA ARG A 348 0.23 -31.88 38.54
C ARG A 348 -1.11 -32.42 39.04
N THR A 349 -2.19 -32.28 38.26
CA THR A 349 -3.50 -32.84 38.59
C THR A 349 -3.43 -34.35 38.73
N ARG A 350 -2.72 -35.04 37.82
CA ARG A 350 -2.55 -36.50 37.87
C ARG A 350 -1.74 -36.94 39.09
N ASP A 351 -0.64 -36.26 39.40
CA ASP A 351 0.21 -36.57 40.55
C ASP A 351 -0.55 -36.39 41.87
N LEU A 352 -1.33 -35.31 41.99
CA LEU A 352 -2.19 -35.08 43.16
C LEU A 352 -3.26 -36.17 43.28
N GLN A 353 -3.86 -36.57 42.16
CA GLN A 353 -4.87 -37.62 42.17
C GLN A 353 -4.26 -38.98 42.59
N TYR A 354 -3.04 -39.29 42.16
CA TYR A 354 -2.32 -40.49 42.59
C TYR A 354 -2.09 -40.53 44.10
N LEU A 355 -1.68 -39.41 44.71
CA LEU A 355 -1.44 -39.32 46.15
C LEU A 355 -2.73 -39.40 46.99
N VAL A 356 -3.85 -38.94 46.45
CA VAL A 356 -5.15 -38.95 47.17
C VAL A 356 -5.83 -40.31 47.15
N GLU A 357 -5.53 -41.18 46.17
CA GLU A 357 -6.27 -42.43 45.91
C GLU A 357 -5.59 -43.69 46.46
N ARG A 358 -4.38 -43.59 47.03
CA ARG A 358 -3.60 -44.73 47.54
C ARG A 358 -3.61 -44.77 49.08
N ASP A 359 -3.51 -45.96 49.66
CA ASP A 359 -3.28 -46.18 51.09
C ASP A 359 -1.79 -45.99 51.39
N PRO A 360 -1.42 -45.15 52.38
CA PRO A 360 -0.01 -44.81 52.63
C PRO A 360 0.85 -45.95 53.17
N LEU A 361 0.24 -47.01 53.73
CA LEU A 361 0.99 -48.16 54.28
C LEU A 361 1.16 -49.26 53.24
N THR A 362 0.08 -49.63 52.56
CA THR A 362 0.04 -50.81 51.67
C THR A 362 0.22 -50.47 50.19
N GLU A 363 0.21 -49.18 49.83
CA GLU A 363 0.25 -48.66 48.46
C GLU A 363 -0.85 -49.20 47.52
N VAL A 364 -1.86 -49.90 48.03
CA VAL A 364 -3.06 -50.26 47.26
C VAL A 364 -4.03 -49.09 47.22
N TYR A 365 -5.13 -49.19 46.47
CA TYR A 365 -6.11 -48.11 46.48
C TYR A 365 -6.75 -47.95 47.86
N ASN A 366 -7.08 -46.74 48.28
CA ASN A 366 -7.72 -46.51 49.58
C ASN A 366 -9.26 -46.57 49.49
N ARG A 367 -9.92 -46.48 50.65
CA ARG A 367 -11.39 -46.44 50.75
C ARG A 367 -12.07 -45.37 49.89
N ARG A 368 -11.43 -44.20 49.68
CA ARG A 368 -12.01 -43.15 48.83
C ARG A 368 -12.02 -43.58 47.37
N ALA A 369 -10.94 -44.19 46.90
CA ALA A 369 -10.85 -44.75 45.55
C ALA A 369 -11.84 -45.91 45.37
N PHE A 370 -12.02 -46.76 46.38
CA PHE A 370 -13.02 -47.83 46.38
C PHE A 370 -14.43 -47.29 46.14
N ASN A 371 -14.90 -46.36 47.00
CA ASN A 371 -16.25 -45.79 46.87
C ASN A 371 -16.48 -45.20 45.46
N ARG A 372 -15.52 -44.39 44.98
CA ARG A 372 -15.59 -43.74 43.67
C ARG A 372 -15.69 -44.75 42.52
N LEU A 373 -14.86 -45.81 42.55
CA LEU A 373 -14.81 -46.80 41.48
C LEU A 373 -16.00 -47.76 41.55
N ALA A 374 -16.43 -48.17 42.74
CA ALA A 374 -17.62 -48.99 42.92
C ALA A 374 -18.88 -48.27 42.42
N ASP A 375 -19.07 -46.99 42.79
CA ASP A 375 -20.18 -46.17 42.28
C ASP A 375 -20.13 -46.01 40.75
N TYR A 376 -18.93 -45.87 40.17
CA TYR A 376 -18.76 -45.82 38.72
C TYR A 376 -19.18 -47.15 38.04
N HIS A 377 -18.80 -48.30 38.59
CA HIS A 377 -19.17 -49.60 38.05
C HIS A 377 -20.68 -49.86 38.14
N ILE A 378 -21.29 -49.49 39.27
CA ILE A 378 -22.74 -49.59 39.51
C ILE A 378 -23.52 -48.69 38.55
N SER A 379 -23.14 -47.40 38.42
CA SER A 379 -23.82 -46.46 37.53
C SER A 379 -23.73 -46.87 36.05
N CYS A 380 -22.60 -47.42 35.63
CA CYS A 380 -22.42 -47.96 34.29
C CYS A 380 -23.09 -49.32 34.05
N HIS A 381 -23.75 -49.92 35.06
CA HIS A 381 -24.35 -51.27 35.02
C HIS A 381 -23.36 -52.33 34.50
N LYS A 382 -22.06 -52.16 34.80
CA LYS A 382 -21.05 -53.13 34.39
C LYS A 382 -21.13 -54.34 35.32
N PRO A 383 -21.16 -55.58 34.81
CA PRO A 383 -21.11 -56.77 35.67
C PRO A 383 -19.74 -56.84 36.35
N PHE A 384 -19.73 -56.96 37.67
CA PHE A 384 -18.52 -57.13 38.49
C PHE A 384 -18.85 -57.93 39.75
N SER A 385 -17.83 -58.43 40.43
CA SER A 385 -17.96 -59.04 41.75
C SER A 385 -17.27 -58.18 42.80
N LEU A 386 -17.92 -58.01 43.94
CA LEU A 386 -17.34 -57.40 45.12
C LEU A 386 -16.82 -58.50 46.04
N VAL A 387 -15.56 -58.39 46.43
CA VAL A 387 -14.91 -59.28 47.39
C VAL A 387 -14.51 -58.44 48.60
N ILE A 388 -14.87 -58.86 49.80
CA ILE A 388 -14.37 -58.30 51.06
C ILE A 388 -13.51 -59.36 51.74
N ILE A 389 -12.35 -58.91 52.20
CA ILE A 389 -11.28 -59.73 52.75
C ILE A 389 -10.91 -59.16 54.11
N ASP A 390 -10.76 -60.01 55.11
CA ASP A 390 -10.36 -59.65 56.47
C ASP A 390 -9.30 -60.61 56.98
N ILE A 391 -8.26 -60.07 57.62
CA ILE A 391 -7.19 -60.87 58.22
C ILE A 391 -7.68 -61.46 59.54
N ASP A 392 -7.70 -62.79 59.59
CA ASP A 392 -8.23 -63.50 60.74
C ASP A 392 -7.46 -63.17 62.02
N LYS A 393 -8.18 -62.71 63.05
CA LYS A 393 -7.65 -62.39 64.39
C LYS A 393 -6.58 -61.29 64.39
N PHE A 394 -6.56 -60.37 63.42
CA PHE A 394 -5.55 -59.31 63.34
C PHE A 394 -5.37 -58.47 64.61
N LYS A 395 -6.46 -58.21 65.35
CA LYS A 395 -6.35 -57.55 66.65
C LYS A 395 -5.47 -58.33 67.65
N GLN A 396 -5.62 -59.66 67.72
CA GLN A 396 -4.79 -60.50 68.59
C GLN A 396 -3.33 -60.52 68.13
N ILE A 397 -3.11 -60.47 66.81
CA ILE A 397 -1.78 -60.36 66.22
C ILE A 397 -1.11 -59.06 66.66
N ASN A 398 -1.81 -57.93 66.56
CA ASN A 398 -1.31 -56.64 67.05
C ASN A 398 -1.07 -56.63 68.57
N ASP A 399 -1.98 -57.20 69.34
CA ASP A 399 -1.88 -57.27 70.80
C ASP A 399 -0.68 -58.12 71.24
N GLN A 400 -0.32 -59.16 70.46
CA GLN A 400 0.77 -60.09 70.77
C GLN A 400 2.14 -59.66 70.22
N TYR A 401 2.20 -59.15 68.99
CA TYR A 401 3.45 -58.88 68.27
C TYR A 401 3.70 -57.38 68.04
N GLY A 402 2.79 -56.52 68.47
CA GLY A 402 2.87 -55.06 68.32
C GLY A 402 2.42 -54.56 66.95
N HIS A 403 2.04 -53.29 66.90
CA HIS A 403 1.52 -52.64 65.69
C HIS A 403 2.51 -52.60 64.53
N VAL A 404 3.82 -52.51 64.79
CA VAL A 404 4.86 -52.49 63.73
C VAL A 404 4.87 -53.82 62.97
N SER A 405 4.79 -54.95 63.68
CA SER A 405 4.69 -56.28 63.09
C SER A 405 3.36 -56.46 62.35
N GLY A 406 2.27 -55.91 62.89
CA GLY A 406 0.98 -55.86 62.20
C GLY A 406 1.00 -55.08 60.88
N ASP A 407 1.70 -53.95 60.85
CA ASP A 407 1.90 -53.16 59.64
C ASP A 407 2.72 -53.92 58.59
N GLU A 408 3.75 -54.65 59.01
CA GLU A 408 4.51 -55.55 58.13
C GLU A 408 3.62 -56.65 57.53
N ILE A 409 2.76 -57.26 58.36
CA ILE A 409 1.77 -58.25 57.91
C ILE A 409 0.82 -57.65 56.89
N LEU A 410 0.30 -56.44 57.13
CA LEU A 410 -0.60 -55.75 56.20
C LEU A 410 0.06 -55.48 54.85
N MET A 411 1.34 -55.06 54.84
CA MET A 411 2.09 -54.83 53.61
C MET A 411 2.31 -56.14 52.83
N GLN A 412 2.71 -57.21 53.50
CA GLN A 412 2.97 -58.50 52.85
C GLN A 412 1.68 -59.17 52.37
N VAL A 413 0.60 -59.10 53.15
CA VAL A 413 -0.74 -59.58 52.74
C VAL A 413 -1.23 -58.79 51.53
N ALA A 414 -1.13 -57.46 51.54
CA ALA A 414 -1.52 -56.63 50.40
C ALA A 414 -0.70 -56.96 49.14
N ALA A 415 0.61 -57.20 49.30
CA ALA A 415 1.49 -57.59 48.20
C ALA A 415 1.10 -58.96 47.63
N CYS A 416 0.85 -59.96 48.48
CA CYS A 416 0.43 -61.30 48.07
C CYS A 416 -0.96 -61.28 47.41
N ILE A 417 -1.95 -60.58 47.98
CA ILE A 417 -3.26 -60.43 47.33
C ILE A 417 -3.07 -59.83 45.94
N LYS A 418 -2.26 -58.77 45.81
CA LYS A 418 -2.01 -58.10 44.53
C LYS A 418 -1.34 -58.98 43.48
N THR A 419 -0.45 -59.91 43.86
CA THR A 419 0.18 -60.85 42.91
C THR A 419 -0.77 -61.95 42.47
N GLU A 420 -1.67 -62.37 43.36
CA GLU A 420 -2.69 -63.37 43.08
C GLU A 420 -3.93 -62.76 42.40
N LEU A 421 -4.06 -61.43 42.32
CA LEU A 421 -5.17 -60.78 41.60
C LEU A 421 -5.12 -61.03 40.09
N TYR A 422 -6.30 -61.20 39.47
CA TYR A 422 -6.39 -61.17 38.02
C TYR A 422 -5.96 -59.80 37.46
N PRO A 423 -5.44 -59.72 36.21
CA PRO A 423 -4.86 -58.49 35.66
C PRO A 423 -5.78 -57.25 35.64
N ASP A 424 -7.10 -57.45 35.67
CA ASP A 424 -8.11 -56.40 35.65
C ASP A 424 -8.75 -56.12 37.03
N ASP A 425 -8.35 -56.87 38.06
CA ASP A 425 -8.92 -56.74 39.40
C ASP A 425 -8.27 -55.59 40.15
N MET A 426 -9.08 -54.85 40.91
CA MET A 426 -8.63 -53.68 41.65
C MET A 426 -8.64 -53.95 43.15
N LEU A 427 -7.46 -53.89 43.77
CA LEU A 427 -7.29 -54.06 45.22
C LEU A 427 -7.42 -52.74 45.96
N PHE A 428 -8.20 -52.75 47.03
CA PHE A 428 -8.45 -51.64 47.92
C PHE A 428 -8.19 -52.03 49.37
N ARG A 429 -7.71 -51.10 50.19
CA ARG A 429 -7.75 -51.18 51.66
C ARG A 429 -8.85 -50.27 52.18
N LEU A 430 -9.83 -50.84 52.88
CA LEU A 430 -10.97 -50.09 53.43
C LEU A 430 -10.63 -49.45 54.78
N GLY A 431 -9.74 -50.07 55.56
CA GLY A 431 -9.24 -49.57 56.84
C GLY A 431 -8.90 -50.74 57.76
N GLY A 432 -8.03 -50.51 58.76
CA GLY A 432 -7.58 -51.60 59.64
C GLY A 432 -6.97 -52.76 58.85
N ASP A 433 -7.57 -53.94 59.00
CA ASP A 433 -7.28 -55.23 58.35
C ASP A 433 -8.23 -55.60 57.21
N GLU A 434 -9.13 -54.69 56.82
CA GLU A 434 -10.14 -54.93 55.79
C GLU A 434 -9.63 -54.49 54.41
N PHE A 435 -9.67 -55.43 53.47
CA PHE A 435 -9.41 -55.22 52.05
C PHE A 435 -10.67 -55.49 51.24
N ALA A 436 -10.76 -54.84 50.08
CA ALA A 436 -11.80 -55.10 49.10
C ALA A 436 -11.19 -55.31 47.72
N VAL A 437 -11.82 -56.15 46.91
CA VAL A 437 -11.49 -56.34 45.50
C VAL A 437 -12.73 -56.09 44.66
N ILE A 438 -12.58 -55.26 43.62
CA ILE A 438 -13.55 -55.20 42.53
C ILE A 438 -12.98 -56.09 41.42
N SER A 439 -13.62 -57.23 41.21
CA SER A 439 -13.21 -58.23 40.22
C SER A 439 -14.12 -58.23 39.01
N ARG A 440 -13.57 -58.48 37.82
CA ARG A 440 -14.37 -58.70 36.61
C ARG A 440 -14.91 -60.14 36.48
N CYS A 441 -14.49 -61.05 37.36
CA CYS A 441 -14.98 -62.42 37.38
C CYS A 441 -16.38 -62.48 37.99
N VAL A 442 -17.40 -62.74 37.17
CA VAL A 442 -18.82 -62.82 37.61
C VAL A 442 -19.37 -64.24 37.68
N ASP A 443 -18.58 -65.24 37.31
CA ASP A 443 -18.93 -66.65 37.53
C ASP A 443 -18.62 -67.02 38.98
N GLU A 444 -19.67 -67.36 39.75
CA GLU A 444 -19.55 -67.65 41.19
C GLU A 444 -18.64 -68.86 41.47
N GLY A 445 -18.60 -69.86 40.59
CA GLY A 445 -17.78 -71.05 40.73
C GLY A 445 -16.29 -70.77 40.54
N LEU A 446 -15.96 -70.06 39.46
CA LEU A 446 -14.60 -69.60 39.17
C LEU A 446 -14.12 -68.63 40.24
N LEU A 447 -14.96 -67.66 40.65
CA LEU A 447 -14.64 -66.71 41.71
C LEU A 447 -14.37 -67.42 43.04
N LYS A 448 -15.13 -68.47 43.38
CA LYS A 448 -14.90 -69.25 44.60
C LYS A 448 -13.59 -70.03 44.57
N GLY A 449 -13.27 -70.68 43.45
CA GLY A 449 -11.99 -71.39 43.29
C GLY A 449 -10.80 -70.44 43.37
N TYR A 450 -10.91 -69.32 42.65
CA TYR A 450 -9.96 -68.22 42.66
C TYR A 450 -9.68 -67.68 44.07
N LEU A 451 -10.72 -67.36 44.85
CA LEU A 451 -10.56 -66.83 46.21
C LEU A 451 -10.10 -67.89 47.23
N SER A 452 -10.43 -69.16 46.99
CA SER A 452 -9.97 -70.26 47.84
C SER A 452 -8.47 -70.52 47.66
N ASN A 453 -7.94 -70.37 46.44
CA ASN A 453 -6.50 -70.38 46.19
C ASN A 453 -5.81 -69.21 46.91
N LEU A 454 -6.39 -68.01 46.87
CA LEU A 454 -5.87 -66.86 47.61
C LEU A 454 -5.76 -67.12 49.12
N CYS A 455 -6.78 -67.74 49.74
CA CYS A 455 -6.69 -68.16 51.15
C CYS A 455 -5.55 -69.17 51.39
N ALA A 456 -5.38 -70.14 50.47
CA ALA A 456 -4.34 -71.16 50.60
C ALA A 456 -2.93 -70.56 50.50
N GLU A 457 -2.68 -69.69 49.52
CA GLU A 457 -1.39 -69.01 49.35
C GLU A 457 -1.00 -68.18 50.57
N ILE A 458 -1.94 -67.39 51.11
CA ILE A 458 -1.68 -66.59 52.32
C ILE A 458 -1.37 -67.49 53.52
N SER A 459 -2.08 -68.61 53.67
CA SER A 459 -1.84 -69.56 54.77
C SER A 459 -0.47 -70.28 54.68
N MET A 460 0.17 -70.27 53.50
CA MET A 460 1.49 -70.87 53.27
C MET A 460 2.64 -69.85 53.40
N ILE A 461 2.34 -68.55 53.56
CA ILE A 461 3.38 -67.53 53.80
C ILE A 461 4.09 -67.84 55.11
N LYS A 462 5.43 -67.89 55.04
CA LYS A 462 6.29 -68.01 56.22
C LYS A 462 6.67 -66.63 56.72
N TRP A 463 6.47 -66.41 58.01
CA TRP A 463 6.68 -65.14 58.68
C TRP A 463 7.96 -65.18 59.53
N ASP A 464 9.06 -65.57 58.90
CA ASP A 464 10.35 -65.82 59.59
C ASP A 464 10.88 -64.57 60.31
N SER A 465 10.47 -63.37 59.89
CA SER A 465 10.82 -62.09 60.53
C SER A 465 10.04 -61.79 61.82
N ILE A 466 8.91 -62.47 62.06
CA ILE A 466 8.01 -62.22 63.20
C ILE A 466 8.13 -63.36 64.21
N ASP A 467 7.82 -64.59 63.81
CA ASP A 467 7.89 -65.80 64.64
C ASP A 467 7.83 -67.04 63.73
N PRO A 468 8.76 -68.00 63.83
CA PRO A 468 8.77 -69.21 63.01
C PRO A 468 7.51 -70.08 63.08
N ASN A 469 6.70 -69.94 64.14
CA ASN A 469 5.43 -70.66 64.31
C ASN A 469 4.20 -69.80 64.00
N PHE A 470 4.38 -68.54 63.62
CA PHE A 470 3.28 -67.65 63.30
C PHE A 470 2.71 -67.95 61.91
N PHE A 471 1.37 -67.93 61.85
CA PHE A 471 0.61 -68.03 60.62
C PHE A 471 -0.57 -67.07 60.71
N CYS A 472 -0.92 -66.46 59.58
CA CYS A 472 -2.15 -65.70 59.43
C CYS A 472 -3.00 -66.31 58.32
N THR A 473 -4.31 -66.16 58.42
CA THR A 473 -5.26 -66.64 57.41
C THR A 473 -6.21 -65.52 57.04
N LEU A 474 -6.91 -65.68 55.90
CA LEU A 474 -7.92 -64.74 55.46
C LEU A 474 -9.32 -65.35 55.55
N SER A 475 -10.26 -64.54 55.98
CA SER A 475 -11.67 -64.77 55.74
C SER A 475 -12.12 -63.91 54.56
N ILE A 476 -12.88 -64.51 53.64
CA ILE A 476 -13.32 -63.82 52.41
C ILE A 476 -14.83 -64.02 52.21
N GLY A 477 -15.53 -62.91 51.98
CA GLY A 477 -16.92 -62.88 51.51
C GLY A 477 -17.00 -62.22 50.13
N ALA A 478 -17.58 -62.88 49.14
CA ALA A 478 -17.66 -62.34 47.79
C ALA A 478 -19.05 -62.48 47.20
N THR A 479 -19.45 -61.51 46.38
CA THR A 479 -20.74 -61.55 45.74
C THR A 479 -20.75 -60.86 44.38
N VAL A 480 -21.56 -61.39 43.46
CA VAL A 480 -21.73 -60.84 42.11
C VAL A 480 -22.75 -59.71 42.15
N PHE A 481 -22.43 -58.56 41.56
CA PHE A 481 -23.35 -57.43 41.44
C PHE A 481 -24.63 -57.81 40.67
N LYS A 482 -25.80 -57.63 41.30
CA LYS A 482 -27.14 -57.99 40.73
C LYS A 482 -28.04 -56.76 40.52
N GLY A 483 -27.46 -55.55 40.46
CA GLY A 483 -28.20 -54.29 40.21
C GLY A 483 -28.63 -53.51 41.45
N GLU A 484 -28.19 -53.93 42.64
CA GLU A 484 -28.45 -53.26 43.92
C GLU A 484 -27.62 -51.97 44.16
N SER A 485 -27.84 -51.27 45.28
CA SER A 485 -26.96 -50.17 45.70
C SER A 485 -25.64 -50.69 46.26
N LEU A 486 -24.58 -49.85 46.27
CA LEU A 486 -23.28 -50.19 46.86
C LEU A 486 -23.43 -50.67 48.30
N GLU A 487 -24.26 -50.01 49.10
CA GLU A 487 -24.53 -50.38 50.50
C GLU A 487 -25.11 -51.79 50.62
N LYS A 488 -26.08 -52.16 49.78
CA LYS A 488 -26.65 -53.52 49.79
C LYS A 488 -25.67 -54.57 49.31
N LEU A 489 -24.83 -54.23 48.33
CA LEU A 489 -23.78 -55.10 47.81
C LEU A 489 -22.71 -55.37 48.88
N MET A 490 -22.26 -54.31 49.57
CA MET A 490 -21.34 -54.40 50.72
C MET A 490 -21.92 -55.28 51.83
N ASN A 491 -23.14 -55.01 52.27
CA ASN A 491 -23.79 -55.79 53.34
C ASN A 491 -23.87 -57.28 52.98
N ARG A 492 -24.15 -57.62 51.70
CA ARG A 492 -24.18 -59.03 51.25
C ARG A 492 -22.80 -59.67 51.26
N ALA A 493 -21.76 -58.93 50.87
CA ALA A 493 -20.38 -59.42 50.94
C ALA A 493 -19.93 -59.61 52.41
N ASP A 494 -20.28 -58.67 53.29
CA ASP A 494 -19.97 -58.74 54.73
C ASP A 494 -20.70 -59.89 55.43
N ASP A 495 -21.96 -60.17 55.08
CA ASP A 495 -22.69 -61.34 55.58
C ASP A 495 -22.00 -62.66 55.19
N LEU A 496 -21.44 -62.72 53.98
CA LEU A 496 -20.69 -63.89 53.50
C LEU A 496 -19.34 -64.01 54.19
N LEU A 497 -18.67 -62.87 54.45
CA LEU A 497 -17.44 -62.81 55.23
C LEU A 497 -17.68 -63.26 56.67
N TYR A 498 -18.77 -62.84 57.29
CA TYR A 498 -19.15 -63.31 58.62
C TYR A 498 -19.38 -64.83 58.63
N LYS A 499 -20.07 -65.37 57.62
CA LYS A 499 -20.25 -66.82 57.45
C LYS A 499 -18.93 -67.55 57.23
N SER A 500 -17.93 -66.96 56.55
CA SER A 500 -16.61 -67.59 56.41
C SER A 500 -15.89 -67.65 57.76
N LYS A 501 -15.98 -66.59 58.58
CA LYS A 501 -15.42 -66.56 59.94
C LYS A 501 -16.08 -67.60 60.85
N ASP A 502 -17.41 -67.71 60.83
CA ASP A 502 -18.17 -68.62 61.71
C ASP A 502 -17.95 -70.10 61.36
N LYS A 503 -17.77 -70.44 60.08
CA LYS A 503 -17.47 -71.82 59.66
C LYS A 503 -16.04 -72.29 59.95
N GLY A 504 -15.24 -71.50 60.67
CA GLY A 504 -13.89 -71.87 61.09
C GLY A 504 -12.77 -71.15 60.35
N ARG A 505 -13.04 -70.00 59.71
CA ARG A 505 -12.04 -69.10 59.10
C ARG A 505 -11.22 -69.77 57.97
N ASN A 506 -10.21 -69.05 57.44
CA ASN A 506 -9.34 -69.48 56.34
C ASN A 506 -10.09 -70.01 55.11
N ARG A 507 -11.10 -69.26 54.63
CA ARG A 507 -11.95 -69.70 53.51
C ARG A 507 -12.69 -68.55 52.84
N ALA A 508 -13.13 -68.82 51.61
CA ALA A 508 -14.00 -67.94 50.85
C ALA A 508 -15.46 -68.43 50.80
N MET A 509 -16.41 -67.52 50.99
CA MET A 509 -17.85 -67.72 50.74
C MET A 509 -18.28 -66.85 49.56
N VAL A 510 -19.01 -67.43 48.59
CA VAL A 510 -19.46 -66.74 47.38
C VAL A 510 -20.97 -66.97 47.17
N ALA A 511 -21.73 -65.92 46.81
CA ALA A 511 -23.17 -65.98 46.49
C ALA A 511 -23.70 -64.83 45.62
#